data_AF-A0A1A3PFN2-F1
#
_entry.id   AF-A0A1A3PFN2-F1
#
_cell.length_a   1.000
_cell.length_b   1.000
_cell.length_c   1.000
_cell.angle_alpha   90.00
_cell.angle_beta   90.00
_cell.angle_gamma   90.00
#
_symmetry.space_group_name_H-M   'P 1'
#
loop_
_entity.id
_entity.type
_entity.pdbx_description
1 polymer ?
#
loop_
_entity_poly.entity_id
_entity_poly.type
_entity_poly.pdbx_seq_one_letter_code
_entity_poly.pdbx_strand_id
1 'polypeptide(L)'
;MTHALAVVSDGELADSVRRLIDATIRTQADAATLAAVKQKIDSATAELSAALMPGSFGVRQSDDGQPMAWGNVMIGLRNPVAPPLVIECGADGLASADFTLGAAYEGPPGHVHGGVCAMVLDHVLGATAHKPGRPAYTGTLSIRYLRGTPLGPLHAEARVDRVDGAKTFAVGHLSDAQGITVRAEGVFFHRQEVPG
;
A
#
# COMPACT_ATOMS: atom_id res chain seq x y z
N MET A 1 13.49 25.49 7.05
CA MET A 1 13.56 25.33 5.58
C MET A 1 14.44 24.16 5.12
N THR A 2 15.14 23.46 6.02
CA THR A 2 16.02 22.31 5.69
C THR A 2 15.28 20.95 5.64
N HIS A 3 14.09 20.86 6.22
CA HIS A 3 13.31 19.61 6.32
C HIS A 3 12.61 19.17 5.02
N ALA A 4 12.21 20.11 4.16
CA ALA A 4 11.53 19.79 2.91
C ALA A 4 12.46 19.11 1.89
N LEU A 5 13.78 19.30 2.00
CA LEU A 5 14.76 18.72 1.08
C LEU A 5 15.08 17.25 1.36
N ALA A 6 14.82 16.74 2.58
CA ALA A 6 15.12 15.36 2.97
C ALA A 6 13.94 14.40 2.74
N VAL A 7 12.70 14.87 2.84
CA VAL A 7 11.50 14.05 2.52
C VAL A 7 11.36 13.85 1.01
N VAL A 8 11.91 14.76 0.21
CA VAL A 8 11.88 14.71 -1.25
C VAL A 8 12.83 13.63 -1.80
N SER A 9 13.96 13.31 -1.17
CA SER A 9 14.93 12.35 -1.75
C SER A 9 14.55 10.87 -1.64
N ASP A 10 13.82 10.47 -0.60
CA ASP A 10 13.68 9.04 -0.26
C ASP A 10 12.57 8.33 -1.04
N GLY A 11 11.57 9.07 -1.52
CA GLY A 11 10.51 8.56 -2.41
C GLY A 11 10.88 8.60 -3.90
N GLU A 12 11.73 9.54 -4.31
CA GLU A 12 12.08 9.78 -5.72
C GLU A 12 12.73 8.57 -6.42
N LEU A 13 13.59 7.84 -5.69
CA LEU A 13 14.17 6.60 -6.21
C LEU A 13 13.09 5.53 -6.40
N ALA A 14 12.21 5.36 -5.42
CA ALA A 14 11.12 4.39 -5.50
C ALA A 14 10.14 4.74 -6.63
N ASP A 15 9.85 6.02 -6.88
CA ASP A 15 9.05 6.48 -8.01
C ASP A 15 9.71 6.16 -9.36
N SER A 16 11.03 6.32 -9.44
CA SER A 16 11.79 5.92 -10.62
C SER A 16 11.73 4.40 -10.84
N VAL A 17 11.80 3.60 -9.78
CA VAL A 17 11.63 2.15 -9.86
C VAL A 17 10.18 1.76 -10.20
N ARG A 18 9.16 2.45 -9.70
CA ARG A 18 7.74 2.24 -10.09
C ARG A 18 7.55 2.42 -11.59
N ARG A 19 8.11 3.50 -12.15
CA ARG A 19 8.10 3.73 -13.62
C ARG A 19 8.87 2.64 -14.36
N LEU A 20 9.99 2.16 -13.81
CA LEU A 20 10.76 1.06 -14.40
C LEU A 20 9.98 -0.27 -14.38
N ILE A 21 9.25 -0.60 -13.31
CA ILE A 21 8.40 -1.79 -13.22
C ILE A 21 7.39 -1.79 -14.37
N ASP A 22 6.65 -0.68 -14.52
CA ASP A 22 5.68 -0.51 -15.59
C ASP A 22 6.32 -0.64 -17.00
N ALA A 23 7.45 0.03 -17.23
CA ALA A 23 8.18 -0.06 -18.49
C ALA A 23 8.69 -1.50 -18.75
N THR A 24 9.15 -2.21 -17.73
CA THR A 24 9.64 -3.59 -17.83
C THR A 24 8.53 -4.55 -18.25
N ILE A 25 7.32 -4.34 -17.76
CA ILE A 25 6.15 -5.17 -18.11
C ILE A 25 5.70 -4.92 -19.55
N ARG A 26 5.70 -3.64 -19.99
CA ARG A 26 5.05 -3.23 -21.24
C ARG A 26 6.00 -3.06 -22.44
N THR A 27 7.32 -3.14 -22.23
CA THR A 27 8.31 -2.91 -23.29
C THR A 27 8.26 -3.95 -24.41
N GLN A 28 8.50 -3.51 -25.64
CA GLN A 28 8.73 -4.36 -26.82
C GLN A 28 10.12 -4.07 -27.43
N ALA A 29 11.04 -3.53 -26.62
CA ALA A 29 12.39 -3.18 -27.08
C ALA A 29 13.18 -4.41 -27.54
N ASP A 30 14.17 -4.19 -28.41
CA ASP A 30 15.02 -5.26 -28.93
C ASP A 30 15.98 -5.84 -27.88
N ALA A 31 16.56 -7.00 -28.20
CA ALA A 31 17.44 -7.73 -27.29
C ALA A 31 18.68 -6.92 -26.86
N ALA A 32 19.20 -6.07 -27.75
CA ALA A 32 20.36 -5.22 -27.46
C ALA A 32 20.01 -4.16 -26.41
N THR A 33 18.86 -3.51 -26.55
CA THR A 33 18.32 -2.53 -25.60
C THR A 33 18.05 -3.20 -24.24
N LEU A 34 17.43 -4.39 -24.24
CA LEU A 34 17.16 -5.14 -23.00
C LEU A 34 18.46 -5.49 -22.25
N ALA A 35 19.50 -5.94 -22.96
CA ALA A 35 20.79 -6.24 -22.36
C ALA A 35 21.46 -5.00 -21.75
N ALA A 36 21.44 -3.88 -22.46
CA ALA A 36 22.01 -2.61 -21.98
C ALA A 36 21.26 -2.05 -20.75
N VAL A 37 19.92 -2.12 -20.75
CA VAL A 37 19.10 -1.70 -19.59
C VAL A 37 19.35 -2.62 -18.40
N LYS A 38 19.41 -3.94 -18.60
CA LYS A 38 19.74 -4.90 -17.55
C LYS A 38 21.06 -4.56 -16.87
N GLN A 39 22.12 -4.29 -17.64
CA GLN A 39 23.43 -3.93 -17.07
C GLN A 39 23.36 -2.66 -16.21
N LYS A 40 22.57 -1.66 -16.62
CA LYS A 40 22.36 -0.43 -15.82
C LYS A 40 21.62 -0.72 -14.52
N ILE A 41 20.59 -1.57 -14.55
CA ILE A 41 19.84 -1.99 -13.36
C ILE A 41 20.75 -2.76 -12.40
N ASP A 42 21.56 -3.69 -12.91
CA ASP A 42 22.51 -4.46 -12.11
C ASP A 42 23.55 -3.54 -11.43
N SER A 43 24.11 -2.57 -12.18
CA SER A 43 25.06 -1.59 -11.63
C SER A 43 24.42 -0.75 -10.51
N ALA A 44 23.25 -0.16 -10.77
CA ALA A 44 22.54 0.63 -9.78
C ALA A 44 22.19 -0.20 -8.53
N THR A 45 21.82 -1.47 -8.72
CA THR A 45 21.54 -2.39 -7.61
C THR A 45 22.79 -2.67 -6.79
N ALA A 46 23.94 -2.89 -7.44
CA ALA A 46 25.21 -3.10 -6.75
C ALA A 46 25.65 -1.86 -5.95
N GLU A 47 25.48 -0.66 -6.51
CA GLU A 47 25.78 0.61 -5.83
C GLU A 47 24.91 0.80 -4.58
N LEU A 48 23.59 0.59 -4.69
CA LEU A 48 22.67 0.67 -3.55
C LEU A 48 22.96 -0.41 -2.49
N SER A 49 23.38 -1.60 -2.94
CA SER A 49 23.65 -2.74 -2.05
C SER A 49 24.92 -2.60 -1.22
N ALA A 50 25.79 -1.63 -1.55
CA ALA A 50 27.00 -1.36 -0.77
C ALA A 50 26.71 -0.88 0.67
N ALA A 51 25.51 -0.38 0.95
CA ALA A 51 25.13 0.17 2.24
C ALA A 51 23.69 -0.21 2.65
N LEU A 52 23.40 -1.52 2.74
CA LEU A 52 22.12 -2.01 3.24
C LEU A 52 22.06 -2.01 4.77
N MET A 53 20.88 -1.69 5.30
CA MET A 53 20.58 -1.91 6.72
C MET A 53 20.43 -3.41 7.02
N PRO A 54 20.77 -3.85 8.25
CA PRO A 54 20.45 -5.21 8.67
C PRO A 54 18.94 -5.37 8.89
N GLY A 55 18.37 -6.49 8.43
CA GLY A 55 16.98 -6.86 8.70
C GLY A 55 15.93 -5.99 8.00
N SER A 56 14.75 -5.87 8.63
CA SER A 56 13.59 -5.17 8.06
C SER A 56 13.62 -3.66 8.30
N PHE A 57 13.03 -2.87 7.39
CA PHE A 57 12.81 -1.44 7.60
C PHE A 57 11.98 -1.15 8.87
N GLY A 58 10.93 -1.97 9.11
CA GLY A 58 10.04 -1.86 10.27
C GLY A 58 9.15 -0.62 10.26
N VAL A 59 8.70 -0.20 11.44
CA VAL A 59 8.08 1.10 11.66
C VAL A 59 9.08 1.96 12.42
N ARG A 60 9.44 3.10 11.84
CA ARG A 60 10.36 4.09 12.43
C ARG A 60 9.59 5.31 12.91
N GLN A 61 10.24 6.22 13.61
CA GLN A 61 9.66 7.50 14.01
C GLN A 61 10.36 8.60 13.21
N SER A 62 9.58 9.51 12.63
CA SER A 62 10.12 10.75 12.05
C SER A 62 10.41 11.77 13.15
N ASP A 63 11.11 12.84 12.78
CA ASP A 63 11.49 13.91 13.71
C ASP A 63 10.28 14.65 14.33
N ASP A 64 9.11 14.57 13.69
CA ASP A 64 7.82 15.08 14.18
C ASP A 64 7.02 14.03 14.99
N GLY A 65 7.60 12.86 15.26
CA GLY A 65 6.98 11.78 16.04
C GLY A 65 5.90 10.99 15.32
N GLN A 66 5.82 11.10 13.99
CA GLN A 66 4.90 10.28 13.20
C GLN A 66 5.49 8.89 12.87
N PRO A 67 4.67 7.83 12.85
CA PRO A 67 5.13 6.51 12.47
C PRO A 67 5.45 6.46 10.96
N MET A 68 6.65 6.03 10.63
CA MET A 68 7.16 5.86 9.27
C MET A 68 7.21 4.38 8.90
N ALA A 69 6.20 3.91 8.17
CA ALA A 69 6.17 2.55 7.62
C ALA A 69 6.63 2.52 6.15
N TRP A 70 7.75 3.18 5.82
CA TRP A 70 8.16 3.40 4.42
C TRP A 70 8.48 2.13 3.61
N GLY A 71 8.69 0.98 4.26
CA GLY A 71 8.81 -0.32 3.59
C GLY A 71 7.48 -1.05 3.37
N ASN A 72 6.36 -0.53 3.88
CA ASN A 72 5.05 -1.18 3.79
C ASN A 72 4.60 -1.34 2.33
N VAL A 73 3.93 -2.46 2.02
CA VAL A 73 3.53 -2.82 0.65
C VAL A 73 2.35 -2.01 0.09
N MET A 74 1.60 -1.29 0.93
CA MET A 74 0.48 -0.45 0.49
C MET A 74 0.77 1.05 0.61
N ILE A 75 1.42 1.50 1.69
CA ILE A 75 1.67 2.93 1.98
C ILE A 75 3.14 3.33 1.92
N GLY A 76 4.04 2.37 1.70
CA GLY A 76 5.47 2.59 1.85
C GLY A 76 6.07 3.42 0.72
N LEU A 77 6.50 4.64 1.03
CA LEU A 77 7.16 5.53 0.05
C LEU A 77 8.42 4.91 -0.55
N ARG A 78 9.18 4.12 0.22
CA ARG A 78 10.40 3.42 -0.22
C ARG A 78 10.14 2.04 -0.82
N ASN A 79 8.89 1.59 -0.90
CA ASN A 79 8.53 0.32 -1.50
C ASN A 79 7.96 0.55 -2.92
N PRO A 80 8.69 0.20 -3.99
CA PRO A 80 8.22 0.40 -5.35
C PRO A 80 7.09 -0.57 -5.77
N VAL A 81 6.80 -1.59 -4.95
CA VAL A 81 5.59 -2.42 -5.11
C VAL A 81 4.36 -1.69 -4.57
N ALA A 82 4.52 -0.67 -3.72
CA ALA A 82 3.37 0.07 -3.19
C ALA A 82 2.82 1.06 -4.23
N PRO A 83 1.49 1.20 -4.34
CA PRO A 83 0.81 2.26 -5.09
C PRO A 83 0.77 3.60 -4.34
N PRO A 84 1.69 3.82 -3.39
CA PRO A 84 1.47 4.39 -2.05
C PRO A 84 0.07 4.97 -1.78
N LEU A 85 -0.76 4.27 -1.00
CA LEU A 85 -2.03 4.80 -0.54
C LEU A 85 -1.80 6.00 0.39
N VAL A 86 -2.53 7.08 0.17
CA VAL A 86 -2.69 8.17 1.14
C VAL A 86 -4.07 8.00 1.76
N ILE A 87 -4.10 7.54 3.01
CA ILE A 87 -5.36 7.33 3.71
C ILE A 87 -5.75 8.62 4.43
N GLU A 88 -6.93 9.12 4.09
CA GLU A 88 -7.56 10.24 4.75
C GLU A 88 -8.59 9.70 5.74
N CYS A 89 -8.49 10.13 7.01
CA CYS A 89 -9.45 9.78 8.04
C CYS A 89 -10.32 11.01 8.36
N GLY A 90 -11.59 10.95 7.98
CA GLY A 90 -12.59 11.97 8.27
C GLY A 90 -12.99 12.02 9.75
N ALA A 91 -13.54 13.16 10.18
CA ALA A 91 -14.03 13.34 11.55
C ALA A 91 -15.22 12.42 11.90
N ASP A 92 -15.89 11.89 10.89
CA ASP A 92 -16.98 10.90 10.98
C ASP A 92 -16.48 9.45 11.14
N GLY A 93 -15.16 9.24 11.14
CA GLY A 93 -14.54 7.91 11.23
C GLY A 93 -14.46 7.17 9.90
N LEU A 94 -14.72 7.86 8.78
CA LEU A 94 -14.50 7.34 7.44
C LEU A 94 -13.01 7.33 7.12
N ALA A 95 -12.48 6.20 6.66
CA ALA A 95 -11.15 6.12 6.08
C ALA A 95 -11.28 5.94 4.56
N SER A 96 -10.65 6.80 3.78
CA SER A 96 -10.71 6.74 2.32
C SER A 96 -9.35 6.94 1.67
N ALA A 97 -9.19 6.43 0.45
CA ALA A 97 -8.01 6.65 -0.37
C ALA A 97 -8.35 6.62 -1.86
N ASP A 98 -7.87 7.60 -2.61
CA ASP A 98 -7.85 7.61 -4.07
C ASP A 98 -6.45 7.25 -4.56
N PHE A 99 -6.38 6.33 -5.53
CA PHE A 99 -5.11 5.81 -6.04
C PHE A 99 -5.27 5.25 -7.46
N THR A 100 -4.16 4.88 -8.09
CA THR A 100 -4.16 4.28 -9.43
C THR A 100 -3.38 2.98 -9.41
N LEU A 101 -4.00 1.90 -9.90
CA LEU A 101 -3.34 0.60 -10.08
C LEU A 101 -3.13 0.32 -11.57
N GLY A 102 -1.87 0.34 -12.00
CA GLY A 102 -1.45 0.02 -13.37
C GLY A 102 -1.00 -1.42 -13.57
N ALA A 103 -0.22 -1.66 -14.63
CA ALA A 103 0.22 -2.99 -15.07
C ALA A 103 0.95 -3.81 -13.99
N ALA A 104 1.63 -3.16 -13.04
CA ALA A 104 2.30 -3.81 -11.91
C ALA A 104 1.36 -4.63 -11.01
N TYR A 105 0.05 -4.36 -11.06
CA TYR A 105 -0.97 -4.97 -10.19
C TYR A 105 -1.98 -5.83 -10.96
N GLU A 106 -1.75 -6.04 -12.25
CA GLU A 106 -2.63 -6.79 -13.13
C GLU A 106 -2.68 -8.27 -12.74
N GLY A 107 -3.87 -8.85 -12.78
CA GLY A 107 -4.09 -10.29 -12.65
C GLY A 107 -4.70 -10.84 -13.92
N PRO A 108 -6.05 -10.88 -14.03
CA PRO A 108 -6.70 -11.09 -15.31
C PRO A 108 -6.40 -9.93 -16.28
N PRO A 109 -6.40 -10.16 -17.59
CA PRO A 109 -6.18 -9.10 -18.58
C PRO A 109 -7.10 -7.88 -18.35
N GLY A 110 -6.51 -6.70 -18.24
CA GLY A 110 -7.16 -5.42 -18.01
C GLY A 110 -7.70 -5.19 -16.59
N HIS A 111 -7.45 -6.10 -15.65
CA HIS A 111 -8.04 -6.05 -14.31
C HIS A 111 -7.00 -6.24 -13.20
N VAL A 112 -7.23 -5.57 -12.08
CA VAL A 112 -6.42 -5.71 -10.87
C VAL A 112 -6.55 -7.14 -10.34
N HIS A 113 -5.43 -7.74 -9.94
CA HIS A 113 -5.43 -9.05 -9.30
C HIS A 113 -6.27 -9.02 -8.02
N GLY A 114 -7.13 -10.03 -7.81
CA GLY A 114 -8.02 -10.05 -6.63
C GLY A 114 -7.26 -9.94 -5.31
N GLY A 115 -6.12 -10.61 -5.20
CA GLY A 115 -5.23 -10.50 -4.03
C GLY A 115 -4.72 -9.07 -3.75
N VAL A 116 -4.52 -8.23 -4.77
CA VAL A 116 -4.16 -6.82 -4.59
C VAL A 116 -5.37 -6.03 -4.09
N CYS A 117 -6.57 -6.29 -4.61
CA CYS A 117 -7.80 -5.69 -4.09
C CYS A 117 -8.00 -6.04 -2.60
N ALA A 118 -7.76 -7.29 -2.22
CA ALA A 118 -7.82 -7.72 -0.83
C ALA A 118 -6.78 -7.00 0.05
N MET A 119 -5.56 -6.79 -0.45
CA MET A 119 -4.48 -6.09 0.27
C MET A 119 -4.81 -4.61 0.50
N VAL A 120 -5.38 -3.93 -0.50
CA VAL A 120 -5.92 -2.57 -0.33
C VAL A 120 -6.97 -2.54 0.76
N LEU A 121 -7.96 -3.43 0.68
CA LEU A 121 -9.08 -3.43 1.60
C LEU A 121 -8.66 -3.78 3.03
N ASP A 122 -7.74 -4.73 3.22
CA ASP A 122 -7.15 -5.01 4.53
C ASP A 122 -6.53 -3.74 5.15
N HIS A 123 -5.77 -3.00 4.35
CA HIS A 123 -5.07 -1.81 4.82
C HIS A 123 -6.04 -0.66 5.17
N VAL A 124 -7.01 -0.38 4.31
CA VAL A 124 -8.00 0.69 4.51
C VAL A 124 -8.96 0.36 5.65
N LEU A 125 -9.43 -0.89 5.75
CA LEU A 125 -10.22 -1.35 6.90
C LEU A 125 -9.41 -1.24 8.20
N GLY A 126 -8.16 -1.68 8.18
CA GLY A 126 -7.26 -1.61 9.33
C GLY A 126 -7.05 -0.17 9.81
N ALA A 127 -6.98 0.80 8.90
CA ALA A 127 -6.84 2.21 9.24
C ALA A 127 -7.99 2.74 10.11
N THR A 128 -9.22 2.26 9.89
CA THR A 128 -10.39 2.64 10.73
C THR A 128 -10.27 2.14 12.17
N ALA A 129 -9.56 1.03 12.38
CA ALA A 129 -9.40 0.40 13.68
C ALA A 129 -8.15 0.87 14.42
N HIS A 130 -7.18 1.50 13.75
CA HIS A 130 -5.96 1.98 14.38
C HIS A 130 -6.22 3.11 15.37
N LYS A 131 -5.56 3.05 16.53
CA LYS A 131 -5.59 4.09 17.56
C LYS A 131 -4.17 4.56 17.86
N PRO A 132 -3.96 5.83 18.27
CA PRO A 132 -2.65 6.30 18.69
C PRO A 132 -2.01 5.36 19.73
N GLY A 133 -0.81 4.87 19.44
CA GLY A 133 -0.06 3.94 20.30
C GLY A 133 -0.63 2.52 20.42
N ARG A 134 -1.74 2.20 19.74
CA ARG A 134 -2.43 0.91 19.86
C ARG A 134 -2.75 0.36 18.46
N PRO A 135 -1.80 -0.37 17.83
CA PRO A 135 -2.03 -0.96 16.52
C PRO A 135 -3.19 -1.94 16.55
N ALA A 136 -3.87 -2.05 15.41
CA ALA A 136 -4.91 -3.03 15.18
C ALA A 136 -4.35 -4.16 14.32
N TYR A 137 -4.67 -5.40 14.68
CA TYR A 137 -4.27 -6.61 13.98
C TYR A 137 -5.48 -7.23 13.31
N THR A 138 -5.37 -7.54 12.02
CA THR A 138 -6.39 -8.29 11.29
C THR A 138 -6.49 -9.70 11.86
N GLY A 139 -7.66 -10.08 12.38
CA GLY A 139 -7.94 -11.46 12.76
C GLY A 139 -8.75 -12.20 11.70
N THR A 140 -9.66 -11.52 11.00
CA THR A 140 -10.40 -12.12 9.87
C THR A 140 -10.70 -11.05 8.82
N LEU A 141 -10.57 -11.43 7.56
CA LEU A 141 -10.91 -10.60 6.41
C LEU A 141 -11.78 -11.42 5.46
N SER A 142 -13.00 -10.94 5.18
CA SER A 142 -13.94 -11.56 4.23
C SER A 142 -14.10 -10.64 3.03
N ILE A 143 -13.80 -11.16 1.83
CA ILE A 143 -13.83 -10.39 0.59
C ILE A 143 -14.91 -10.95 -0.35
N ARG A 144 -15.69 -10.05 -0.97
CA ARG A 144 -16.66 -10.39 -2.01
C ARG A 144 -16.39 -9.57 -3.27
N TYR A 145 -15.98 -10.26 -4.33
CA TYR A 145 -15.80 -9.68 -5.66
C TYR A 145 -17.15 -9.64 -6.38
N LEU A 146 -17.64 -8.45 -6.70
CA LEU A 146 -18.92 -8.25 -7.37
C LEU A 146 -18.77 -8.24 -8.89
N ARG A 147 -17.66 -7.68 -9.38
CA ARG A 147 -17.24 -7.65 -10.78
C ARG A 147 -15.73 -7.46 -10.86
N GLY A 148 -15.16 -7.56 -12.06
CA GLY A 148 -13.76 -7.23 -12.29
C GLY A 148 -13.46 -5.78 -11.90
N THR A 149 -12.36 -5.58 -11.18
CA THR A 149 -11.80 -4.25 -10.91
C THR A 149 -10.88 -3.87 -12.06
N PRO A 150 -11.22 -2.87 -12.90
CA PRO A 150 -10.36 -2.47 -14.01
C PRO A 150 -9.04 -1.86 -13.48
N LEU A 151 -7.98 -1.96 -14.28
CA LEU A 151 -6.78 -1.14 -14.07
C LEU A 151 -7.13 0.35 -14.24
N GLY A 152 -6.42 1.22 -13.54
CA GLY A 152 -6.60 2.67 -13.59
C GLY A 152 -6.96 3.29 -12.24
N PRO A 153 -7.62 4.46 -12.24
CA PRO A 153 -8.05 5.16 -11.03
C PRO A 153 -9.09 4.36 -10.25
N LEU A 154 -8.90 4.27 -8.94
CA LEU A 154 -9.76 3.54 -8.02
C LEU A 154 -9.92 4.32 -6.71
N HIS A 155 -11.04 4.06 -6.05
CA HIS A 155 -11.38 4.62 -4.75
C HIS A 155 -11.67 3.50 -3.76
N ALA A 156 -11.06 3.58 -2.57
CA ALA A 156 -11.37 2.69 -1.45
C ALA A 156 -11.90 3.48 -0.26
N GLU A 157 -12.92 2.93 0.40
CA GLU A 157 -13.54 3.53 1.59
C GLU A 157 -13.82 2.43 2.62
N ALA A 158 -13.63 2.75 3.90
CA ALA A 158 -14.01 1.92 5.01
C ALA A 158 -14.50 2.72 6.22
N ARG A 159 -15.33 2.08 7.05
CA ARG A 159 -15.76 2.61 8.35
C ARG A 159 -15.90 1.50 9.37
N VAL A 160 -15.86 1.86 10.65
CA VAL A 160 -16.26 0.96 11.72
C VAL A 160 -17.76 0.71 11.62
N ASP A 161 -18.16 -0.56 11.58
CA ASP A 161 -19.56 -0.98 11.63
C ASP A 161 -20.02 -1.11 13.10
N ARG A 162 -19.22 -1.80 13.92
CA ARG A 162 -19.48 -1.97 15.35
C ARG A 162 -18.23 -2.35 16.13
N VAL A 163 -18.29 -2.15 17.44
CA VAL A 163 -17.28 -2.63 18.40
C VAL A 163 -17.96 -3.56 19.41
N ASP A 164 -17.36 -4.71 19.66
CA ASP A 164 -17.87 -5.72 20.60
C ASP A 164 -16.70 -6.29 21.42
N GLY A 165 -16.59 -5.82 22.66
CA GLY A 165 -15.46 -6.13 23.54
C GLY A 165 -14.12 -5.73 22.92
N ALA A 166 -13.24 -6.72 22.71
CA ALA A 166 -11.91 -6.52 22.12
C ALA A 166 -11.91 -6.51 20.58
N LYS A 167 -13.07 -6.74 19.94
CA LYS A 167 -13.21 -6.84 18.48
C LYS A 167 -13.74 -5.55 17.90
N THR A 168 -13.06 -5.03 16.90
CA THR A 168 -13.54 -3.95 16.03
C THR A 168 -13.96 -4.55 14.70
N PHE A 169 -15.22 -4.39 14.32
CA PHE A 169 -15.75 -4.82 13.03
C PHE A 169 -15.78 -3.63 12.11
N ALA A 170 -15.15 -3.73 10.95
CA ALA A 170 -15.13 -2.70 9.93
C ALA A 170 -15.66 -3.24 8.61
N VAL A 171 -16.29 -2.36 7.83
CA VAL A 171 -16.82 -2.67 6.50
C VAL A 171 -16.29 -1.63 5.53
N GLY A 172 -16.06 -2.06 4.29
CA GLY A 172 -15.46 -1.21 3.28
C GLY A 172 -15.62 -1.76 1.88
N HIS A 173 -15.20 -0.99 0.90
CA HIS A 173 -15.33 -1.36 -0.50
C HIS A 173 -14.27 -0.69 -1.37
N LEU A 174 -14.06 -1.29 -2.54
CA LEU A 174 -13.28 -0.74 -3.64
C LEU A 174 -14.24 -0.41 -4.79
N SER A 175 -14.01 0.71 -5.45
CA SER A 175 -14.83 1.19 -6.56
C SER A 175 -13.99 1.84 -7.65
N ASP A 176 -14.55 1.87 -8.85
CA ASP A 176 -14.11 2.68 -9.98
C ASP A 176 -15.22 3.71 -10.32
N ALA A 177 -15.10 4.37 -11.48
CA ALA A 177 -16.09 5.35 -11.96
C ALA A 177 -17.50 4.78 -12.21
N GLN A 178 -17.64 3.47 -12.36
CA GLN A 178 -18.90 2.75 -12.57
C GLN A 178 -19.48 2.18 -11.27
N GLY A 179 -18.79 2.33 -10.14
CA GLY A 179 -19.24 1.96 -8.81
C GLY A 179 -18.46 0.80 -8.18
N ILE A 180 -19.06 0.13 -7.21
CA ILE A 180 -18.37 -0.87 -6.38
C ILE A 180 -17.96 -2.10 -7.21
N THR A 181 -16.71 -2.52 -7.05
CA THR A 181 -16.15 -3.75 -7.65
C THR A 181 -15.96 -4.85 -6.60
N VAL A 182 -15.54 -4.47 -5.38
CA VAL A 182 -15.24 -5.41 -4.29
C VAL A 182 -15.78 -4.86 -2.97
N ARG A 183 -16.37 -5.72 -2.14
CA ARG A 183 -16.74 -5.41 -0.75
C ARG A 183 -15.90 -6.23 0.22
N ALA A 184 -15.65 -5.67 1.39
CA ALA A 184 -14.92 -6.34 2.45
C ALA A 184 -15.53 -6.10 3.83
N GLU A 185 -15.40 -7.11 4.68
CA GLU A 185 -15.68 -7.06 6.11
C GLU A 185 -14.42 -7.55 6.84
N GLY A 186 -14.00 -6.81 7.86
CA GLY A 186 -12.80 -7.11 8.64
C GLY A 186 -13.09 -7.16 10.13
N VAL A 187 -12.44 -8.08 10.83
CA VAL A 187 -12.42 -8.16 12.30
C VAL A 187 -11.02 -7.87 12.78
N PHE A 188 -10.89 -6.83 13.58
CA PHE A 188 -9.62 -6.34 14.09
C PHE A 188 -9.54 -6.44 15.61
N PHE A 189 -8.33 -6.63 16.10
CA PHE A 189 -8.03 -6.78 17.53
C PHE A 189 -6.92 -5.82 17.91
N HIS A 190 -6.97 -5.30 19.13
CA HIS A 190 -5.81 -4.67 19.75
C HIS A 190 -5.10 -5.69 20.63
N ARG A 191 -3.76 -5.66 20.65
CA ARG A 191 -2.99 -6.44 21.61
C ARG A 191 -3.44 -6.05 23.02
N GLN A 192 -3.73 -7.05 23.86
CA GLN A 192 -3.95 -6.82 25.27
C GLN A 192 -2.62 -6.46 25.93
N GLU A 193 -2.61 -5.40 26.74
CA GLU A 193 -1.47 -5.11 27.61
C GLU A 193 -1.34 -6.29 28.58
N VAL A 194 -0.17 -6.93 28.57
CA VAL A 194 0.16 -7.93 29.58
C VAL A 194 0.62 -7.14 30.81
N PRO A 195 -0.07 -7.21 31.96
CA PRO A 195 0.41 -6.59 33.18
C PRO A 195 1.79 -7.18 33.52
N GLY A 196 2.77 -6.30 33.75
CA GLY A 196 4.11 -6.68 34.22
C GLY A 196 4.13 -7.12 35.66
#